data_AF-A0A1C5VN92-F1
#
_entry.id   AF-A0A1C5VN92-F1
#
_cell.length_a   1.000
_cell.length_b   1.000
_cell.length_c   1.000
_cell.angle_alpha   90.00
_cell.angle_beta   90.00
_cell.angle_gamma   90.00
#
_symmetry.space_group_name_H-M   'P 1'
#
loop_
_entity.id
_entity.type
_entity.pdbx_description
1 polymer ?
#
loop_
_entity_poly.entity_id
_entity_poly.type
_entity_poly.pdbx_seq_one_letter_code
_entity_poly.pdbx_strand_id
1 'polypeptide(L)' 'MSEIREECVVGFCRTCNGIQSVCCEYQKTEQGWRLDVMYCQEKNCVHHAGCEIYRQAHEMESKENA' A
#
# COMPACT_ATOMS: atom_id res chain seq x y z
N MET A 1 -19.27 -3.08 -11.80
CA MET A 1 -17.89 -2.56 -11.91
C MET A 1 -17.45 -2.27 -10.49
N SER A 2 -16.42 -2.97 -10.00
CA SER A 2 -15.89 -2.71 -8.66
C SER A 2 -15.27 -1.32 -8.62
N GLU A 3 -15.48 -0.58 -7.55
CA GLU A 3 -14.88 0.75 -7.37
C GLU A 3 -13.41 0.57 -6.99
N ILE A 4 -12.52 1.33 -7.66
CA ILE A 4 -11.09 1.32 -7.43
C ILE A 4 -10.68 2.74 -7.05
N ARG A 5 -9.85 2.85 -6.01
CA ARG A 5 -9.22 4.11 -5.61
C ARG A 5 -7.71 3.97 -5.68
N GLU A 6 -7.05 4.92 -6.33
CA GLU A 6 -5.60 5.03 -6.36
C GLU A 6 -5.12 6.09 -5.36
N GLU A 7 -4.14 5.76 -4.53
CA GLU A 7 -3.53 6.68 -3.56
C GLU A 7 -1.99 6.53 -3.55
N CYS A 8 -1.28 7.66 -3.42
CA CYS A 8 0.17 7.68 -3.33
C CYS A 8 0.62 7.61 -1.87
N VAL A 9 1.30 6.54 -1.50
CA VAL A 9 1.87 6.36 -0.15
C VAL A 9 3.34 6.75 -0.16
N VAL A 10 3.73 7.66 0.75
CA VAL A 10 5.10 8.18 0.85
C VAL A 10 5.75 7.69 2.14
N GLY A 11 6.93 7.07 2.02
CA GLY A 11 7.64 6.55 3.18
C GLY A 11 9.05 6.06 2.85
N PHE A 12 9.81 5.70 3.87
CA PHE A 12 11.15 5.15 3.70
C PHE A 12 11.13 3.73 3.09
N CYS A 13 11.85 3.58 1.97
CA CYS A 13 12.09 2.31 1.30
C CYS A 13 13.55 1.88 1.52
N ARG A 14 13.74 0.73 2.16
CA ARG A 14 15.08 0.21 2.44
C ARG A 14 15.84 -0.23 1.19
N THR A 15 15.14 -0.75 0.18
CA THR A 15 15.74 -1.14 -1.12
C THR A 15 16.35 0.07 -1.83
N CYS A 16 15.65 1.20 -1.82
CA CYS A 16 16.12 2.44 -2.45
C CYS A 16 16.98 3.29 -1.50
N ASN A 17 17.09 2.91 -0.23
CA ASN A 17 17.73 3.67 0.84
C ASN A 17 17.30 5.16 0.88
N GLY A 18 15.99 5.39 0.83
CA GLY A 18 15.46 6.76 0.80
C GLY A 18 13.94 6.82 0.87
N ILE A 19 13.41 8.03 0.93
CA ILE A 19 11.96 8.27 0.83
C ILE A 19 11.52 8.00 -0.60
N GLN A 20 10.46 7.22 -0.76
CA GLN A 20 9.84 6.93 -2.05
C GLN A 20 8.34 7.20 -1.96
N SER A 21 7.73 7.49 -3.11
CA SER A 21 6.28 7.56 -3.29
C SER A 21 5.86 6.38 -4.14
N VAL A 22 4.88 5.61 -3.67
CA VAL A 22 4.37 4.42 -4.38
C VAL A 22 2.86 4.56 -4.55
N CYS A 23 2.39 4.49 -5.78
CA CYS A 23 0.96 4.38 -6.07
C CYS A 23 0.44 3.03 -5.57
N CYS A 24 -0.70 3.05 -4.89
CA CYS A 24 -1.39 1.88 -4.38
C CYS A 24 -2.84 1.92 -4.83
N GLU A 25 -3.36 0.79 -5.30
CA GLU A 25 -4.77 0.63 -5.66
C GLU A 25 -5.52 -0.12 -4.57
N TYR A 26 -6.67 0.42 -4.18
CA TYR A 26 -7.59 -0.18 -3.25
C TYR A 26 -8.88 -0.52 -3.98
N GLN A 27 -9.35 -1.76 -3.82
CA GLN A 27 -10.62 -2.21 -4.36
C GLN A 27 -11.70 -2.14 -3.28
N LYS A 28 -12.88 -1.61 -3.62
CA LYS A 28 -14.04 -1.64 -2.72
C LYS A 28 -14.59 -3.07 -2.60
N THR A 29 -14.75 -3.52 -1.37
CA THR A 29 -15.35 -4.81 -0.97
C THR A 29 -16.55 -4.57 -0.06
N GLU A 30 -17.33 -5.63 0.25
CA GLU A 30 -18.44 -5.56 1.20
C GLU A 30 -18.00 -5.16 2.62
N GLN A 31 -16.74 -5.43 2.98
CA GLN A 31 -16.15 -5.12 4.28
C GLN A 31 -15.41 -3.76 4.29
N GLY A 32 -15.47 -3.03 3.16
CA GLY A 32 -14.81 -1.75 2.97
C GLY A 32 -13.65 -1.81 1.97
N TRP A 33 -12.67 -0.93 2.07
CA TRP A 33 -11.56 -0.84 1.12
C TRP A 33 -10.51 -1.90 1.43
N ARG A 34 -9.99 -2.56 0.38
CA ARG A 34 -8.93 -3.55 0.48
C ARG A 34 -7.78 -3.19 -0.45
N LEU A 35 -6.54 -3.26 0.02
CA LEU A 35 -5.36 -3.05 -0.81
C LEU A 35 -5.23 -4.19 -1.82
N ASP A 36 -5.18 -3.85 -3.12
CA ASP A 36 -5.12 -4.82 -4.22
C ASP A 36 -3.73 -4.82 -4.88
N VAL A 37 -3.22 -3.65 -5.25
CA VAL A 37 -1.94 -3.50 -5.96
C VAL A 37 -1.06 -2.45 -5.29
N MET A 38 0.22 -2.77 -5.13
CA MET A 38 1.27 -1.77 -4.84
C MET A 38 2.27 -1.73 -6.00
N TYR A 39 2.53 -0.54 -6.55
CA TYR A 39 3.45 -0.38 -7.68
C TYR A 39 4.94 -0.35 -7.27
N CYS A 40 5.36 -1.23 -6.36
CA CYS A 40 6.74 -1.32 -5.88
C CYS A 40 7.30 -2.76 -5.71
N GLN A 41 6.62 -3.77 -6.27
CA GLN A 41 7.03 -5.19 -6.20
C GLN A 41 7.12 -5.73 -4.76
N GLU A 42 6.20 -5.29 -3.91
CA GLU A 42 6.08 -5.64 -2.49
C GLU A 42 6.14 -7.16 -2.24
N LYS A 43 5.48 -7.96 -3.08
CA LYS A 43 5.42 -9.43 -2.97
C LYS A 43 6.79 -10.11 -3.09
N ASN A 44 7.73 -9.47 -3.80
CA ASN A 44 9.07 -9.98 -4.02
C ASN A 44 10.14 -9.24 -3.18
N CYS A 45 9.74 -8.24 -2.39
CA CYS A 45 10.66 -7.40 -1.66
C CYS A 45 11.11 -8.09 -0.35
N VAL A 46 12.40 -8.46 -0.28
CA VAL A 46 13.03 -9.03 0.93
C VAL A 46 13.02 -8.07 2.13
N HIS A 47 12.76 -6.78 1.88
CA HIS A 47 12.68 -5.74 2.91
C HIS A 47 11.25 -5.34 3.26
N HIS A 48 10.22 -6.06 2.80
CA HIS A 48 8.81 -5.67 3.05
C HIS A 48 8.50 -5.52 4.56
N ALA A 49 9.07 -6.38 5.42
CA ALA A 49 8.88 -6.31 6.87
C ALA A 49 9.39 -5.01 7.53
N GLY A 50 10.34 -4.31 6.88
CA GLY A 50 10.86 -3.02 7.32
C GLY A 50 10.51 -1.86 6.37
N CYS A 51 9.55 -2.06 5.45
CA CYS A 51 9.13 -1.06 4.48
C CYS A 51 8.05 -0.17 5.09
N GLU A 52 8.34 1.12 5.24
CA GLU A 52 7.38 2.05 5.83
C GLU A 52 6.14 2.23 4.94
N ILE A 53 6.35 2.23 3.63
CA ILE A 53 5.29 2.34 2.62
C ILE A 53 4.32 1.16 2.72
N TYR A 54 4.85 -0.06 2.86
CA TYR A 54 4.05 -1.27 3.02
C TYR A 54 3.19 -1.20 4.29
N ARG A 55 3.79 -0.82 5.42
CA ARG A 55 3.06 -0.63 6.68
C ARG A 55 1.95 0.40 6.53
N GLN A 56 2.25 1.57 5.97
CA GLN A 56 1.27 2.65 5.80
C GLN A 56 0.12 2.26 4.87
N ALA A 57 0.39 1.57 3.75
CA ALA A 57 -0.64 1.13 2.81
C ALA A 57 -1.66 0.18 3.47
N HIS A 58 -1.18 -0.77 4.29
CA HIS A 58 -2.06 -1.67 5.06
C HIS A 58 -2.78 -0.97 6.24
N GLU A 59 -2.20 0.09 6.81
CA GLU A 59 -2.90 0.91 7.81
C GLU A 59 -4.05 1.71 7.22
N MET A 60 -3.94 2.16 5.96
CA MET A 60 -5.03 2.84 5.26
C MET A 60 -6.23 1.90 5.04
N GLU A 61 -5.98 0.63 4.70
CA GLU A 61 -7.00 -0.41 4.64
C GLU A 61 -7.76 -0.54 5.98
N SER A 62 -7.02 -0.53 7.09
CA SER A 62 -7.62 -0.70 8.42
C SER A 62 -8.43 0.52 8.90
N LYS A 63 -7.97 1.74 8.59
CA LYS A 63 -8.62 2.98 9.05
C LYS A 63 -9.96 3.25 8.39
N GLU A 64 -10.16 2.79 7.16
CA GLU A 64 -11.39 3.05 6.42
C GLU A 64 -12.47 1.98 6.59
N ASN A 65 -12.11 0.88 7.25
CA ASN A 65 -13.01 -0.21 7.58
C ASN A 65 -13.42 -0.19 9.07
N ALA A 66 -12.95 0.81 9.83
CA ALA A 66 -13.30 1.09 11.23
C ALA A 66 -14.43 2.11 11.32
#